data_AF-A0AA97DY96-F1
#
_entry.id   AF-A0AA97DY96-F1
#
_cell.length_a   1.000
_cell.length_b   1.000
_cell.length_c   1.000
_cell.angle_alpha   90.00
_cell.angle_beta   90.00
_cell.angle_gamma   90.00
#
_symmetry.space_group_name_H-M   'P 1'
#
loop_
_entity.id
_entity.type
_entity.pdbx_description
1 polymer ?
#
loop_
_entity_poly.entity_id
_entity_poly.type
_entity_poly.pdbx_seq_one_letter_code
_entity_poly.pdbx_strand_id
1 'polypeptide(L)'
;MRAFVVDSLATVVFFTVLAASTEIFIAGMELKEVLITRLIMIPMMLLTGRPYGMWRDWLFQTLKPTKAWRVMVTDSVAFMSFQLPIYILTLIIAGASWDEIVTLISTTAGIILIISRPFGLYLDYVRAWAGVVKVPK
;
A
#
# COMPACT_ATOMS: atom_id res chain seq x y z
N MET A 1 -4.04 -12.61 17.52
CA MET A 1 -3.86 -11.19 17.93
C MET A 1 -2.40 -10.74 17.84
N ARG A 2 -1.41 -11.38 18.47
CA ARG A 2 0.00 -10.94 18.41
C ARG A 2 0.55 -10.80 16.99
N ALA A 3 0.35 -11.80 16.11
CA ALA A 3 0.81 -11.72 14.71
C ALA A 3 0.19 -10.53 13.95
N PHE A 4 -1.10 -10.28 14.11
CA PHE A 4 -1.79 -9.15 13.46
C PHE A 4 -1.22 -7.79 13.89
N VAL A 5 -0.90 -7.63 15.19
CA VAL A 5 -0.28 -6.39 15.70
C VAL A 5 1.15 -6.23 15.16
N VAL A 6 1.94 -7.31 15.17
CA VAL A 6 3.31 -7.31 14.65
C VAL A 6 3.32 -6.96 13.16
N ASP A 7 2.46 -7.59 12.37
CA ASP A 7 2.34 -7.34 10.93
C ASP A 7 1.91 -5.91 10.63
N SER A 8 0.93 -5.39 11.38
CA SER A 8 0.43 -4.03 11.21
C SER A 8 1.50 -3.00 11.53
N LEU A 9 2.22 -3.16 12.66
CA LEU A 9 3.30 -2.27 13.05
C LEU A 9 4.48 -2.34 12.07
N ALA A 10 4.87 -3.55 11.66
CA ALA A 10 5.94 -3.75 10.68
C ALA A 10 5.61 -3.05 9.36
N THR A 11 4.38 -3.22 8.88
CA THR A 11 3.87 -2.57 7.66
C THR A 11 3.93 -1.05 7.76
N VAL A 12 3.40 -0.49 8.85
CA VAL A 12 3.41 0.97 9.07
C VAL A 12 4.83 1.52 9.11
N VAL A 13 5.73 0.89 9.86
CA VAL A 13 7.13 1.34 9.98
C VAL A 13 7.83 1.28 8.61
N PHE A 14 7.73 0.14 7.91
CA PHE A 14 8.40 -0.05 6.62
C PHE A 14 7.95 1.00 5.60
N PHE A 15 6.64 1.13 5.38
CA PHE A 15 6.12 2.05 4.37
C PHE A 15 6.28 3.51 4.78
N THR A 16 6.25 3.83 6.07
CA THR A 16 6.51 5.21 6.54
C THR A 16 7.96 5.60 6.27
N VAL A 17 8.92 4.75 6.61
CA VAL A 17 10.35 5.01 6.39
C VAL A 17 10.66 5.06 4.90
N LEU A 18 10.14 4.11 4.13
CA LEU A 18 10.33 4.08 2.68
C LEU A 18 9.77 5.34 2.03
N ALA A 19 8.51 5.69 2.31
CA ALA A 19 7.87 6.84 1.70
C ALA A 19 8.55 8.16 2.11
N ALA A 20 8.92 8.32 3.38
CA ALA A 20 9.68 9.48 3.82
C ALA A 20 11.06 9.56 3.15
N SER A 21 11.73 8.42 2.96
CA SER A 21 13.01 8.37 2.24
C SER A 21 12.86 8.77 0.78
N THR A 22 11.82 8.27 0.08
CA THR A 22 11.58 8.67 -1.31
C THR A 22 11.20 10.14 -1.44
N GLU A 23 10.42 10.68 -0.50
CA GLU A 23 10.03 12.09 -0.52
C GLU A 23 11.22 13.03 -0.30
N ILE A 24 12.13 12.68 0.63
CA ILE A 24 13.33 13.48 0.91
C ILE A 24 14.39 13.32 -0.20
N PHE A 25 14.74 12.07 -0.55
CA PHE A 25 15.90 11.80 -1.42
C PHE A 25 15.58 11.82 -2.92
N ILE A 26 14.34 11.51 -3.32
CA ILE A 26 13.96 11.45 -4.74
C ILE A 26 13.16 12.69 -5.12
N ALA A 27 12.14 13.05 -4.35
CA ALA A 27 11.30 14.21 -4.65
C ALA A 27 11.90 15.53 -4.15
N GLY A 28 12.95 15.50 -3.32
CA GLY A 28 13.63 16.69 -2.83
C GLY A 28 12.80 17.53 -1.85
N MET A 29 11.79 16.93 -1.21
CA MET A 29 10.88 17.64 -0.30
C MET A 29 11.58 18.02 1.02
N GLU A 30 11.23 19.18 1.57
CA GLU A 30 11.65 19.55 2.92
C GLU A 30 10.93 18.69 3.98
N LEU A 31 11.55 18.53 5.15
CA LEU A 31 10.99 17.72 6.24
C LEU A 31 9.59 18.20 6.68
N LYS A 32 9.32 19.51 6.57
CA LYS A 32 8.01 20.10 6.84
C LYS A 32 6.96 19.66 5.82
N GLU A 33 7.31 19.59 4.54
CA GLU A 33 6.42 19.16 3.46
C GLU A 33 6.06 17.68 3.59
N VAL A 34 7.04 16.85 3.98
CA VAL A 34 6.81 15.44 4.34
C VAL A 34 5.80 15.31 5.49
N LEU A 35 5.94 16.11 6.55
CA LEU A 35 5.02 16.10 7.68
C LEU A 35 3.60 16.54 7.29
N ILE A 36 3.48 17.60 6.48
CA ILE A 36 2.19 18.07 5.93
C ILE A 36 1.54 16.97 5.09
N THR A 37 2.32 16.30 4.24
CA THR A 37 1.86 15.19 3.41
C THR A 37 1.27 14.07 4.28
N ARG A 38 1.93 13.71 5.39
CA ARG A 38 1.40 12.71 6.33
C ARG A 38 0.14 13.18 7.05
N LEU A 39 0.08 14.46 7.44
CA LEU A 39 -1.09 15.08 8.06
C LEU A 39 -2.33 15.05 7.17
N ILE A 40 -2.15 15.10 5.85
CA ILE A 40 -3.25 15.01 4.86
C ILE A 40 -3.56 13.54 4.53
N MET A 41 -2.53 12.73 4.33
CA MET A 41 -2.69 11.33 3.89
C MET A 41 -3.30 10.44 4.98
N ILE A 42 -2.97 10.64 6.25
CA ILE A 42 -3.53 9.83 7.35
C ILE A 42 -5.07 9.97 7.43
N PRO A 43 -5.67 11.17 7.48
CA PRO A 43 -7.12 11.34 7.39
C PRO A 43 -7.71 10.74 6.13
N MET A 44 -7.07 10.93 4.98
CA MET A 44 -7.52 10.34 3.71
C MET A 44 -7.56 8.81 3.78
N MET A 45 -6.56 8.16 4.38
CA MET A 45 -6.54 6.71 4.59
C MET A 45 -7.65 6.27 5.55
N LEU A 46 -7.95 7.05 6.59
CA LEU A 46 -9.07 6.76 7.51
C LEU A 46 -10.42 6.89 6.82
N LEU A 47 -10.61 7.93 6.01
CA LEU A 47 -11.85 8.18 5.25
C LEU A 47 -12.08 7.11 4.18
N THR A 48 -11.03 6.70 3.49
CA THR A 48 -11.11 5.72 2.39
C THR A 48 -11.05 4.27 2.88
N GLY A 49 -10.52 4.02 4.08
CA GLY A 49 -10.31 2.66 4.60
C GLY A 49 -11.60 1.86 4.80
N ARG A 50 -12.67 2.48 5.30
CA ARG A 50 -13.98 1.82 5.46
C ARG A 50 -14.65 1.50 4.13
N PRO A 51 -14.80 2.47 3.20
CA PRO A 51 -15.26 2.20 1.84
C PRO A 51 -14.45 1.12 1.11
N TYR A 52 -13.12 1.15 1.23
CA TYR A 52 -12.25 0.13 0.65
C TYR A 52 -12.54 -1.27 1.23
N GLY A 53 -12.68 -1.38 2.55
CA GLY A 53 -13.03 -2.64 3.20
C GLY A 53 -14.35 -3.22 2.67
N MET A 54 -15.39 -2.39 2.54
CA MET A 54 -16.67 -2.80 1.98
C MET A 54 -16.56 -3.28 0.53
N TRP A 55 -15.78 -2.56 -0.30
CA TRP A 55 -15.52 -2.93 -1.69
C TRP A 55 -14.78 -4.27 -1.80
N ARG A 56 -13.72 -4.45 -1.01
CA ARG A 56 -12.96 -5.69 -0.94
C ARG A 56 -13.84 -6.86 -0.52
N ASP A 57 -14.62 -6.69 0.54
CA ASP A 57 -15.50 -7.74 1.06
C ASP A 57 -16.55 -8.15 0.02
N TRP A 58 -17.13 -7.19 -0.70
CA TRP A 58 -18.03 -7.46 -1.83
C TRP A 58 -17.34 -8.27 -2.95
N LEU A 59 -16.10 -7.90 -3.30
CA LEU A 59 -15.32 -8.60 -4.31
C LEU A 59 -15.02 -10.05 -3.89
N PHE A 60 -14.68 -10.27 -2.62
CA PHE A 60 -14.42 -11.60 -2.05
C PHE A 60 -15.67 -12.46 -1.97
N GLN A 61 -16.82 -11.87 -1.64
CA GLN A 61 -18.11 -12.57 -1.63
C GLN A 61 -18.57 -12.95 -3.05
N THR A 62 -18.23 -12.12 -4.04
CA THR A 62 -18.52 -12.38 -5.45
C THR A 62 -17.63 -13.48 -6.04
N LEU A 63 -16.31 -13.37 -5.84
CA LEU A 63 -15.33 -14.24 -6.50
C LEU A 63 -15.03 -15.53 -5.72
N LYS A 64 -15.34 -15.56 -4.41
CA LYS A 64 -15.15 -16.70 -3.49
C LYS A 64 -13.82 -17.44 -3.70
N PRO A 65 -12.67 -16.74 -3.64
CA PRO A 65 -11.38 -17.36 -3.92
C PRO A 65 -11.05 -18.43 -2.87
N THR A 66 -10.78 -19.66 -3.31
CA THR A 66 -10.50 -20.81 -2.42
C THR A 66 -9.02 -21.17 -2.31
N LYS A 67 -8.21 -20.80 -3.30
CA LYS A 67 -6.76 -21.08 -3.33
C LYS A 67 -5.97 -19.83 -2.93
N ALA A 68 -4.84 -20.00 -2.24
CA ALA A 68 -3.99 -18.89 -1.77
C ALA A 68 -3.59 -17.91 -2.89
N TRP A 69 -3.23 -18.41 -4.08
CA TRP A 69 -2.91 -17.54 -5.22
C TRP A 69 -4.13 -16.74 -5.72
N ARG A 70 -5.35 -17.31 -5.64
CA ARG A 70 -6.58 -16.61 -6.03
C ARG A 70 -6.91 -15.52 -5.03
N VAL A 71 -6.74 -15.79 -3.73
CA VAL A 71 -6.89 -14.78 -2.66
C VAL A 71 -5.95 -13.60 -2.91
N MET A 72 -4.68 -13.88 -3.21
CA MET A 72 -3.69 -12.84 -3.52
C MET A 72 -4.10 -12.00 -4.74
N VAL A 73 -4.54 -12.65 -5.82
CA VAL A 73 -5.01 -11.94 -7.03
C VAL A 73 -6.26 -11.11 -6.73
N THR A 74 -7.24 -11.67 -6.01
CA THR A 74 -8.46 -10.96 -5.63
C THR A 74 -8.15 -9.73 -4.76
N ASP A 75 -7.21 -9.85 -3.82
CA ASP A 75 -6.72 -8.71 -3.03
C ASP A 75 -6.08 -7.63 -3.90
N SER A 76 -5.19 -8.01 -4.82
CA SER A 76 -4.55 -7.06 -5.74
C SER A 76 -5.57 -6.35 -6.63
N VAL A 77 -6.53 -7.09 -7.18
CA VAL A 77 -7.61 -6.52 -8.01
C VAL A 77 -8.49 -5.59 -7.17
N ALA A 78 -8.88 -5.97 -5.96
CA ALA A 78 -9.68 -5.12 -5.07
C ALA A 78 -8.96 -3.81 -4.75
N PHE A 79 -7.65 -3.89 -4.45
CA PHE A 79 -6.83 -2.71 -4.19
C PHE A 79 -6.69 -1.83 -5.43
N MET A 80 -6.30 -2.38 -6.58
CA MET A 80 -6.09 -1.60 -7.80
C MET A 80 -7.40 -0.96 -8.31
N SER A 81 -8.51 -1.70 -8.30
CA SER A 81 -9.82 -1.19 -8.74
C SER A 81 -10.38 -0.09 -7.85
N PHE A 82 -9.98 -0.02 -6.58
CA PHE A 82 -10.40 1.02 -5.65
C PHE A 82 -9.43 2.20 -5.63
N GLN A 83 -8.13 1.93 -5.57
CA GLN A 83 -7.08 2.93 -5.36
C GLN A 83 -6.72 3.68 -6.64
N LEU A 84 -6.65 3.01 -7.80
CA LEU A 84 -6.24 3.67 -9.04
C LEU A 84 -7.23 4.76 -9.50
N PRO A 85 -8.56 4.58 -9.44
CA PRO A 85 -9.49 5.65 -9.78
C PRO A 85 -9.34 6.87 -8.87
N ILE A 86 -9.16 6.66 -7.56
CA ILE A 86 -8.93 7.75 -6.60
C ILE A 86 -7.63 8.49 -6.96
N TYR A 87 -6.56 7.74 -7.23
CA TYR A 87 -5.28 8.33 -7.58
C TYR A 87 -5.34 9.14 -8.88
N ILE A 88 -5.97 8.60 -9.93
CA ILE A 88 -6.21 9.31 -11.19
C ILE A 88 -7.00 10.61 -10.95
N LEU A 89 -8.08 10.54 -10.16
CA LEU A 89 -8.88 11.73 -9.84
C LEU A 89 -8.06 12.78 -9.09
N THR A 90 -7.22 12.38 -8.13
CA THR A 90 -6.34 13.32 -7.42
C THR A 90 -5.34 14.00 -8.35
N LEU A 91 -4.78 13.27 -9.31
CA LEU A 91 -3.86 13.83 -10.30
C LEU A 91 -4.55 14.79 -11.27
N ILE A 92 -5.77 14.46 -11.71
CA ILE A 92 -6.59 15.36 -12.55
C ILE A 92 -6.90 16.65 -11.79
N ILE A 93 -7.30 16.56 -10.52
CA ILE A 93 -7.59 17.74 -9.67
C ILE A 93 -6.32 18.57 -9.43
N ALA A 94 -5.17 17.92 -9.30
CA ALA A 94 -3.87 18.60 -9.19
C ALA A 94 -3.41 19.25 -10.50
N GLY A 95 -4.12 19.05 -11.62
CA GLY A 95 -3.80 19.62 -12.92
C GLY A 95 -2.77 18.84 -13.73
N ALA A 96 -2.53 17.56 -13.39
CA ALA A 96 -1.59 16.72 -14.13
C ALA A 96 -2.10 16.40 -15.54
N SER A 97 -1.17 16.39 -16.51
CA SER A 97 -1.42 15.99 -17.89
C SER A 97 -1.62 14.48 -18.03
N TRP A 98 -2.22 14.05 -19.15
CA TRP A 98 -2.45 12.62 -19.42
C TRP A 98 -1.16 11.80 -19.46
N ASP A 99 -0.08 12.36 -20.02
CA ASP A 99 1.23 11.69 -20.08
C ASP A 99 1.83 11.52 -18.68
N GLU A 100 1.69 12.53 -17.81
CA GLU A 100 2.11 12.45 -16.40
C GLU A 100 1.31 11.39 -15.63
N ILE A 101 -0.02 11.32 -15.84
CA ILE A 101 -0.87 10.31 -15.20
C ILE A 101 -0.42 8.90 -15.58
N VAL A 102 -0.24 8.63 -16.88
CA VAL A 102 0.19 7.30 -17.36
C VAL A 102 1.58 6.95 -16.81
N THR A 103 2.51 7.91 -16.83
CA THR A 103 3.87 7.72 -16.31
C THR A 103 3.86 7.44 -14.82
N LEU A 104 3.07 8.17 -14.03
CA LEU A 104 2.96 7.99 -12.59
C LEU A 104 2.35 6.63 -12.23
N ILE A 105 1.30 6.19 -12.93
CA ILE A 105 0.70 4.87 -12.69
C ILE A 105 1.69 3.75 -13.00
N SER A 106 2.35 3.82 -14.15
CA SER A 106 3.28 2.77 -14.60
C SER A 106 4.54 2.71 -13.74
N THR A 107 5.09 3.87 -13.35
CA THR A 107 6.24 3.95 -12.43
C THR A 107 5.86 3.44 -11.04
N THR A 108 4.69 3.82 -10.52
CA THR A 108 4.21 3.35 -9.21
C THR A 108 4.00 1.84 -9.20
N ALA A 109 3.41 1.28 -10.26
CA ALA A 109 3.26 -0.17 -10.40
C ALA A 109 4.62 -0.90 -10.43
N GLY A 110 5.60 -0.36 -11.16
CA GLY A 110 6.97 -0.89 -11.20
C GLY A 110 7.65 -0.86 -9.82
N ILE A 111 7.54 0.25 -9.10
CA ILE A 111 8.08 0.39 -7.74
C ILE A 111 7.43 -0.62 -6.80
N ILE A 112 6.10 -0.79 -6.83
CA ILE A 112 5.40 -1.76 -5.98
C ILE A 112 5.90 -3.19 -6.25
N LEU A 113 6.14 -3.56 -7.51
CA LEU A 113 6.69 -4.88 -7.85
C LEU A 113 8.10 -5.08 -7.27
N ILE A 114 8.95 -4.06 -7.38
CA ILE A 114 10.31 -4.10 -6.82
C ILE A 114 10.26 -4.15 -5.29
N ILE A 115 9.37 -3.39 -4.66
CA ILE A 115 9.28 -3.26 -3.20
C ILE A 115 8.63 -4.46 -2.52
N SER A 116 7.79 -5.20 -3.26
CA SER A 116 7.03 -6.34 -2.73
C SER A 116 7.93 -7.43 -2.13
N ARG A 117 9.09 -7.68 -2.75
CA ARG A 117 10.06 -8.69 -2.30
C ARG A 117 10.82 -8.26 -1.04
N PRO A 118 11.47 -7.08 -1.01
CA PRO A 118 12.11 -6.55 0.20
C PRO A 118 11.16 -6.43 1.38
N PHE A 119 9.92 -5.98 1.15
CA PHE A 119 8.91 -5.89 2.20
C PHE A 119 8.59 -7.27 2.80
N GLY A 120 8.40 -8.29 1.96
CA GLY A 120 8.16 -9.66 2.42
C GLY A 120 9.29 -10.20 3.29
N LEU A 121 10.55 -10.01 2.87
CA LEU A 121 11.72 -10.44 3.65
C LEU A 121 11.82 -9.73 5.01
N TYR A 122 11.58 -8.42 5.03
CA TYR A 122 11.54 -7.63 6.26
C TYR A 122 10.45 -8.15 7.21
N LEU A 123 9.25 -8.41 6.68
CA LEU A 123 8.12 -8.89 7.48
C LEU A 123 8.39 -10.28 8.07
N ASP A 124 9.00 -11.18 7.29
CA ASP A 124 9.43 -12.50 7.77
C ASP A 124 10.50 -12.38 8.88
N TYR A 125 11.44 -11.45 8.75
CA TYR A 125 12.45 -11.15 9.77
C TYR A 125 11.81 -10.63 11.07
N VAL A 126 10.90 -9.65 10.97
CA VAL A 126 10.21 -9.08 12.14
C VAL A 126 9.32 -10.12 12.84
N ARG A 127 8.64 -10.97 12.07
CA ARG A 127 7.86 -12.08 12.62
C ARG A 127 8.74 -13.10 13.34
N ALA A 128 9.90 -13.43 12.77
CA ALA A 128 10.88 -14.34 13.38
C ALA A 128 11.41 -13.78 14.71
N TRP A 129 11.76 -12.50 14.72
CA TRP A 129 12.20 -11.80 15.92
C TRP A 129 11.11 -11.74 17.00
N ALA A 130 9.86 -11.49 16.61
CA ALA A 130 8.71 -11.45 17.52
C ALA A 130 8.17 -12.84 17.91
N GLY A 131 8.77 -13.93 17.44
CA GLY A 131 8.38 -15.30 17.79
C GLY A 131 6.97 -15.71 17.32
N VAL A 132 6.44 -15.07 16.28
CA VAL A 132 5.07 -15.32 15.75
C VAL A 132 5.07 -16.20 14.49
N VAL A 133 6.19 -16.81 14.17
CA VAL A 133 6.39 -17.57 12.94
C VAL A 133 5.68 -18.93 12.93
N LYS A 134 4.87 -19.17 11.90
CA LYS A 134 4.70 -20.47 11.24
C LYS A 134 5.39 -20.37 9.87
N VAL A 135 6.62 -20.87 9.71
CA VAL A 135 7.22 -21.03 8.38
C VAL A 135 6.56 -22.26 7.73
N PRO A 136 5.91 -22.16 6.56
CA PRO A 136 5.80 -23.32 5.70
C PRO A 136 7.18 -23.55 5.07
N LYS A 137 7.82 -24.67 5.40
CA LYS A 137 8.96 -25.19 4.62
C LYS A 137 8.54 -25.38 3.16
#